data_AF-A0A1I7DUN6-F1
#
_entry.id   AF-A0A1I7DUN6-F1
#
_cell.length_a   1.000
_cell.length_b   1.000
_cell.length_c   1.000
_cell.angle_alpha   90.00
_cell.angle_beta   90.00
_cell.angle_gamma   90.00
#
_symmetry.space_group_name_H-M   'P 1'
#
loop_
_entity.id
_entity.type
_entity.pdbx_description
1 polymer ?
#
loop_
_entity_poly.entity_id
_entity_poly.type
_entity_poly.pdbx_seq_one_letter_code
_entity_poly.pdbx_strand_id
1 'polypeptide(L)'
;MTHPFVLISPTYADGEGRGAVHKQVIRFLNDAANRNLLRGVIASGNRNFGAFFAHAGTIIAAKCNCPCLYKFELAGTETDIARVRQGLELFWKQHS
;
A
#
# COMPACT_ATOMS: atom_id res chain seq x y z
N MET A 1 -5.95 -5.97 15.36
CA MET A 1 -4.67 -6.72 15.19
C MET A 1 -3.77 -6.50 16.39
N THR A 2 -2.71 -7.28 16.58
CA THR A 2 -1.81 -7.18 17.75
C THR A 2 -0.35 -6.83 17.42
N HIS A 3 0.03 -6.78 16.14
CA HIS A 3 1.41 -6.54 15.71
C HIS A 3 1.50 -5.47 14.62
N PRO A 4 2.61 -4.71 14.56
CA PRO A 4 2.87 -3.78 13.46
C PRO A 4 2.84 -4.47 12.10
N PHE A 5 2.43 -3.76 11.05
CA PHE A 5 2.28 -4.33 9.72
C PHE A 5 2.55 -3.34 8.59
N VAL A 6 2.88 -3.88 7.42
CA VAL A 6 2.82 -3.17 6.14
C VAL A 6 1.59 -3.67 5.38
N LEU A 7 0.77 -2.75 4.89
CA LEU A 7 -0.39 -3.07 4.08
C LEU A 7 0.00 -3.25 2.63
N ILE A 8 -0.47 -4.31 1.97
CA ILE A 8 -0.43 -4.43 0.50
C ILE A 8 -1.84 -4.23 -0.03
N SER A 9 -2.05 -3.26 -0.91
CA SER A 9 -3.38 -2.91 -1.41
C SER A 9 -3.41 -2.67 -2.92
N PRO A 10 -4.31 -3.33 -3.67
CA PRO A 10 -4.54 -2.98 -5.07
C PRO A 10 -5.29 -1.65 -5.19
N THR A 11 -5.16 -1.01 -6.34
CA THR A 11 -5.91 0.20 -6.68
C THR A 11 -7.15 -0.15 -7.49
N TYR A 12 -8.31 0.26 -6.98
CA TYR A 12 -9.59 0.20 -7.68
C TYR A 12 -10.09 1.62 -7.91
N ALA A 13 -9.67 2.25 -8.99
CA ALA A 13 -10.10 3.61 -9.30
C ALA A 13 -11.03 3.61 -10.52
N ASP A 14 -11.89 4.63 -10.60
CA ASP A 14 -12.44 5.03 -11.88
C ASP A 14 -11.36 5.72 -12.74
N GLY A 15 -11.70 6.08 -13.98
CA GLY A 15 -10.80 6.79 -14.89
C GLY A 15 -10.36 8.18 -14.40
N GLU A 16 -10.90 8.66 -13.27
CA GLU A 16 -10.60 9.95 -12.65
C GLU A 16 -9.91 9.80 -11.29
N GLY A 17 -9.49 8.58 -10.91
CA GLY A 17 -8.78 8.32 -9.66
C GLY A 17 -9.68 8.17 -8.41
N ARG A 18 -10.99 8.36 -8.54
CA ARG A 18 -11.93 8.25 -7.41
C ARG A 18 -12.14 6.79 -7.04
N GLY A 19 -12.37 6.55 -5.76
CA GLY A 19 -12.60 5.20 -5.25
C GLY A 19 -11.35 4.33 -5.13
N ALA A 20 -10.16 4.85 -5.46
CA ALA A 20 -8.89 4.12 -5.55
C ALA A 20 -8.61 3.13 -4.41
N VAL A 21 -9.03 3.45 -3.18
CA VAL A 21 -8.92 2.55 -2.02
C VAL A 21 -10.21 1.76 -1.82
N HIS A 22 -10.11 0.44 -1.83
CA HIS A 22 -11.27 -0.43 -1.68
C HIS A 22 -12.01 -0.22 -0.34
N LYS A 23 -13.35 -0.29 -0.35
CA LYS A 23 -14.19 0.00 0.84
C LYS A 23 -13.84 -0.84 2.07
N GLN A 24 -13.40 -2.09 1.89
CA GLN A 24 -12.98 -2.95 3.01
C GLN A 24 -11.68 -2.45 3.64
N VAL A 25 -10.71 -1.96 2.84
CA VAL A 25 -9.47 -1.36 3.34
C VAL A 25 -9.77 -0.06 4.09
N ILE A 26 -10.71 0.76 3.59
CA ILE A 26 -11.18 1.95 4.30
C ILE A 26 -11.76 1.57 5.67
N ARG A 27 -12.67 0.59 5.73
CA ARG A 27 -13.25 0.14 7.00
C ARG A 27 -12.18 -0.38 7.96
N PHE A 28 -11.24 -1.18 7.45
CA PHE A 28 -10.13 -1.72 8.24
C PHE A 28 -9.22 -0.62 8.82
N LEU A 29 -8.87 0.39 8.03
CA LEU A 29 -8.02 1.51 8.45
C LEU A 29 -8.77 2.61 9.23
N ASN A 30 -10.10 2.65 9.20
CA ASN A 30 -10.88 3.57 10.03
C ASN A 30 -10.88 3.14 11.51
N ASP A 31 -10.73 1.84 11.79
CA ASP A 31 -10.45 1.34 13.13
C ASP A 31 -9.08 1.84 13.60
N ALA A 32 -9.08 2.67 14.66
CA ALA A 32 -7.87 3.28 15.21
C ALA A 32 -6.88 2.24 15.73
N ALA A 33 -7.34 1.12 16.30
CA ALA A 33 -6.47 0.07 16.82
C ALA A 33 -5.66 -0.58 15.69
N ASN A 34 -6.29 -0.81 14.53
CA ASN A 34 -5.58 -1.29 13.35
C ASN A 34 -4.69 -0.20 12.76
N ARG A 35 -5.19 1.03 12.60
CA ARG A 35 -4.42 2.12 11.99
C ARG A 35 -3.13 2.45 12.75
N ASN A 36 -3.14 2.39 14.09
CA ASN A 36 -1.97 2.66 14.92
C ASN A 36 -0.83 1.63 14.73
N LEU A 37 -1.15 0.45 14.18
CA LEU A 37 -0.18 -0.60 13.87
C LEU A 37 0.35 -0.50 12.43
N LEU A 38 -0.19 0.37 11.59
CA LEU A 38 0.28 0.55 10.22
C LEU A 38 1.68 1.18 10.22
N ARG A 39 2.60 0.60 9.45
CA ARG A 39 3.98 1.08 9.32
C ARG A 39 4.33 1.56 7.91
N GLY A 40 3.55 1.15 6.92
CA GLY A 40 3.69 1.60 5.54
C GLY A 40 2.70 0.89 4.62
N VAL A 41 2.64 1.34 3.38
CA VAL A 41 1.79 0.75 2.34
C VAL A 41 2.59 0.42 1.08
N ILE A 42 2.35 -0.75 0.52
CA ILE A 42 2.76 -1.15 -0.82
C ILE A 42 1.50 -1.21 -1.67
N ALA A 43 1.52 -0.62 -2.86
CA ALA A 43 0.34 -0.56 -3.71
C ALA A 43 0.56 -1.24 -5.07
N SER A 44 -0.45 -1.98 -5.53
CA SER A 44 -0.48 -2.51 -6.88
C SER A 44 -1.47 -1.77 -7.78
N GLY A 45 -1.25 -1.86 -9.09
CA GLY A 45 -2.11 -1.25 -10.10
C GLY A 45 -1.73 -1.69 -11.51
N ASN A 46 -2.03 -0.84 -12.49
CA ASN A 46 -1.63 -1.02 -13.88
C ASN A 46 -1.19 0.34 -14.44
N ARG A 47 -0.03 0.39 -15.08
CA ARG A 47 0.59 1.62 -15.62
C ARG A 47 -0.23 2.24 -16.75
N ASN A 48 -1.13 1.48 -17.38
CA ASN A 48 -2.10 2.00 -18.35
C ASN A 48 -3.03 3.08 -17.75
N PHE A 49 -3.14 3.16 -16.42
CA PHE A 49 -3.88 4.22 -15.73
C PHE A 49 -3.06 5.51 -15.52
N GLY A 50 -1.85 5.61 -16.05
CA GLY A 50 -1.04 6.83 -16.05
C GLY A 50 -0.83 7.40 -14.64
N ALA A 51 -1.29 8.63 -14.42
CA ALA A 51 -1.19 9.31 -13.12
C ALA A 51 -1.87 8.55 -11.97
N PHE A 52 -2.82 7.67 -12.28
CA PHE A 52 -3.53 6.85 -11.28
C PHE A 52 -2.92 5.46 -11.09
N PHE A 53 -1.74 5.19 -11.65
CA PHE A 53 -0.99 3.96 -11.37
C PHE A 53 -0.72 3.81 -9.86
N ALA A 54 -1.23 2.71 -9.29
CA ALA A 54 -1.09 2.35 -7.88
C ALA A 54 -1.50 3.50 -6.93
N HIS A 55 -2.55 4.25 -7.30
CA HIS A 55 -2.99 5.46 -6.60
C HIS A 55 -3.46 5.21 -5.16
N ALA A 56 -3.94 4.00 -4.84
CA ALA A 56 -4.32 3.62 -3.48
C ALA A 56 -3.18 3.86 -2.48
N GLY A 57 -1.94 3.56 -2.88
CA GLY A 57 -0.76 3.77 -2.03
C GLY A 57 -0.55 5.24 -1.67
N THR A 58 -0.74 6.14 -2.63
CA THR A 58 -0.62 7.59 -2.40
C THR A 58 -1.70 8.09 -1.43
N ILE A 59 -2.95 7.66 -1.62
CA ILE A 59 -4.07 8.07 -0.75
C ILE A 59 -3.88 7.54 0.68
N ILE A 60 -3.53 6.25 0.83
CA ILE A 60 -3.34 5.63 2.15
C ILE A 60 -2.15 6.27 2.87
N ALA A 61 -1.01 6.44 2.19
CA ALA A 61 0.18 7.05 2.77
C ALA A 61 -0.11 8.46 3.32
N ALA A 62 -0.76 9.31 2.51
CA ALA A 62 -1.10 10.67 2.91
C ALA A 62 -2.10 10.69 4.09
N LYS A 63 -3.18 9.90 4.01
CA LYS A 63 -4.24 9.91 5.03
C LYS A 63 -3.81 9.28 6.36
N CYS A 64 -2.97 8.26 6.32
CA CYS A 64 -2.53 7.53 7.51
C CYS A 64 -1.14 7.96 8.01
N ASN A 65 -0.53 8.97 7.38
CA ASN A 65 0.80 9.48 7.72
C ASN A 65 1.85 8.36 7.81
N CYS A 66 1.91 7.52 6.77
CA CYS A 66 2.87 6.42 6.66
C CYS A 66 3.52 6.40 5.27
N PRO A 67 4.72 5.82 5.11
CA PRO A 67 5.39 5.78 3.81
C PRO A 67 4.69 4.85 2.81
N CYS A 68 4.68 5.25 1.53
CA CYS A 68 4.45 4.32 0.43
C CYS A 68 5.78 3.65 0.06
N LEU A 69 5.94 2.38 0.44
CA LEU A 69 7.22 1.68 0.40
C LEU A 69 7.57 1.15 -0.99
N TYR A 70 6.57 0.73 -1.77
CA TYR A 70 6.79 0.19 -3.12
C TYR A 70 5.50 0.23 -3.96
N LYS A 71 5.66 0.23 -5.28
CA LYS A 71 4.56 0.14 -6.26
C LYS A 71 4.89 -0.91 -7.33
N PHE A 72 3.93 -1.77 -7.64
CA PHE A 72 4.09 -2.81 -8.68
C PHE A 72 2.84 -2.99 -9.55
N GLU A 73 2.96 -3.71 -10.66
CA GLU A 73 1.85 -3.96 -11.58
C GLU A 73 1.22 -5.33 -11.39
N LEU A 74 -0.11 -5.39 -11.41
CA LEU A 74 -0.90 -6.62 -11.42
C LEU A 74 -0.48 -7.60 -10.30
N ALA A 75 -0.01 -8.79 -10.68
CA ALA A 75 0.47 -9.81 -9.76
C ALA A 75 1.93 -9.61 -9.32
N GLY A 76 2.64 -8.67 -9.94
CA GLY A 76 4.07 -8.46 -9.75
C GLY A 76 4.92 -9.35 -10.65
N THR A 77 6.17 -8.94 -10.84
CA THR A 77 7.24 -9.70 -11.50
C THR A 77 8.15 -10.35 -10.46
N GLU A 78 9.02 -11.28 -10.89
CA GLU A 78 10.08 -11.82 -10.03
C GLU A 78 10.97 -10.71 -9.43
N THR A 79 11.21 -9.64 -10.19
CA THR A 79 11.94 -8.46 -9.70
C THR A 79 11.17 -7.73 -8.61
N ASP A 80 9.84 -7.60 -8.73
CA ASP A 80 9.01 -6.99 -7.69
C ASP A 80 9.01 -7.83 -6.41
N ILE A 81 8.93 -9.16 -6.54
CA ILE A 81 9.03 -10.08 -5.40
C ILE A 81 10.37 -9.88 -4.68
N ALA A 82 11.48 -9.88 -5.43
CA ALA A 82 12.82 -9.68 -4.86
C ALA A 82 12.94 -8.34 -4.14
N ARG A 83 12.49 -7.25 -4.77
CA ARG A 83 12.54 -5.89 -4.20
C ARG A 83 11.66 -5.74 -2.96
N VAL A 84 10.45 -6.30 -2.98
CA VAL A 84 9.55 -6.25 -1.81
C VAL A 84 10.16 -7.03 -0.64
N ARG A 85 10.68 -8.24 -0.88
CA ARG A 85 11.33 -9.04 0.17
C ARG A 85 12.53 -8.33 0.79
N GLN A 86 13.46 -7.88 -0.04
CA GLN A 86 14.65 -7.17 0.42
C GLN A 86 14.30 -5.86 1.12
N GLY A 87 13.38 -5.09 0.54
CA GLY A 87 12.93 -3.81 1.11
C GLY A 87 12.28 -3.98 2.48
N LEU A 88 11.41 -4.98 2.64
CA LEU A 88 10.79 -5.28 3.94
C LEU A 88 11.81 -5.76 4.97
N GLU A 89 12.76 -6.61 4.58
CA GLU A 89 13.83 -7.05 5.50
C GLU A 89 14.63 -5.85 6.06
N LEU A 90 15.03 -4.92 5.19
CA LEU A 90 15.74 -3.71 5.58
C LEU A 90 14.87 -2.78 6.41
N PHE A 91 13.61 -2.58 6.00
CA PHE A 91 12.65 -1.73 6.70
C PHE A 91 12.46 -2.19 8.15
N TRP A 92 12.22 -3.49 8.37
CA TRP A 92 11.99 -3.99 9.72
C TRP A 92 13.23 -3.95 10.60
N LYS A 93 14.45 -4.06 10.05
CA LYS A 93 15.70 -3.87 10.82
C LYS A 93 15.88 -2.44 11.36
N GLN A 94 15.27 -1.45 10.70
CA GLN A 94 15.34 -0.04 11.10
C GLN A 94 14.17 0.40 11.98
N HIS A 95 13.11 -0.41 12.05
CA HIS A 95 11.85 -0.11 12.74
C HIS A 95 11.48 -1.17 13.79
N SER A 96 12.43 -2.05 14.14
CA SER A 96 12.39 -2.99 15.27
C SER A 96 12.80 -2.32 16.57
#